data_AF-A0A7V3U630-F1
#
_entry.id   AF-A0A7V3U630-F1
#
_cell.length_a   1.000
_cell.length_b   1.000
_cell.length_c   1.000
_cell.angle_alpha   90.00
_cell.angle_beta   90.00
_cell.angle_gamma   90.00
#
_symmetry.space_group_name_H-M   'P 1'
#
loop_
_entity.id
_entity.type
_entity.pdbx_description
1 polymer ?
#
loop_
_entity_poly.entity_id
_entity_poly.type
_entity_poly.pdbx_seq_one_letter_code
_entity_poly.pdbx_strand_id
1 'polypeptide(L)'
;ILKDPSTYEHIDPETVGNARIIPMSNQAGQSNLRKRLADAGLSVEKGDPALGRILEVIKQREEEGYSYDTAQASFELLARRELGQLPEFFEVKRYKVTVERRKNKYNKMVSLSEAVVVVKIGDDKKLSVSESMDTAGHDRGPVNALAKALAKDMGPYQACIDDMRLVDFKVRITDGGTEAKTRVIIDSEDGAGHRWSTVGVSPNIVDASFEALLDAINWKLIRDHREG
;
A
#
# COMPACT_ATOMS: atom_id res chain seq x y z
N ILE A 1 -19.52 17.03 7.58
CA ILE A 1 -18.36 17.00 8.48
C ILE A 1 -17.68 18.36 8.58
N LEU A 2 -16.93 18.87 7.59
CA LEU A 2 -16.14 20.11 7.79
C LEU A 2 -16.93 21.41 8.09
N LYS A 3 -18.17 21.53 7.61
CA LYS A 3 -19.01 22.70 7.90
C LYS A 3 -19.59 22.69 9.33
N ASP A 4 -19.78 21.51 9.90
CA ASP A 4 -20.28 21.32 11.26
C ASP A 4 -19.94 19.89 11.75
N PRO A 5 -18.81 19.69 12.45
CA PRO A 5 -18.38 18.37 12.92
C PRO A 5 -19.34 17.75 13.94
N SER A 6 -20.06 18.58 14.71
CA SER A 6 -20.99 18.14 15.77
C SER A 6 -22.18 17.34 15.24
N THR A 7 -22.47 17.45 13.94
CA THR A 7 -23.53 16.68 13.28
C THR A 7 -23.17 15.20 13.02
N TYR A 8 -21.91 14.82 13.17
CA TYR A 8 -21.43 13.45 12.93
C TYR A 8 -20.58 12.90 14.09
N GLU A 9 -20.03 13.77 14.93
CA GLU A 9 -19.18 13.42 16.06
C GLU A 9 -19.89 13.79 17.37
N HIS A 10 -20.19 12.79 18.21
CA HIS A 10 -20.80 13.02 19.52
C HIS A 10 -19.84 13.72 20.51
N ILE A 11 -18.53 13.47 20.34
CA ILE A 11 -17.42 14.04 21.12
C ILE A 11 -16.24 14.25 20.18
N ASP A 12 -15.33 15.16 20.52
CA ASP A 12 -14.11 15.36 19.75
C ASP A 12 -13.25 14.07 19.77
N PRO A 13 -12.89 13.48 18.61
CA PRO A 13 -12.09 12.25 18.55
C PRO A 13 -10.82 12.29 19.40
N GLU A 14 -10.17 13.46 19.49
CA GLU A 14 -8.91 13.61 20.24
C GLU A 14 -9.10 13.32 21.74
N THR A 15 -10.31 13.56 22.28
CA THR A 15 -10.62 13.32 23.70
C THR A 15 -10.65 11.85 24.10
N VAL A 16 -10.74 10.94 23.12
CA VAL A 16 -10.68 9.48 23.32
C VAL A 16 -9.45 8.85 22.68
N GLY A 17 -8.45 9.66 22.32
CA GLY A 17 -7.23 9.19 21.67
C GLY A 17 -7.41 8.77 20.21
N ASN A 18 -8.51 9.18 19.56
CA ASN A 18 -8.73 8.97 18.13
C ASN A 18 -8.36 10.23 17.34
N ALA A 19 -8.08 10.05 16.05
CA ALA A 19 -7.92 11.15 15.12
C ALA A 19 -9.20 11.34 14.29
N ARG A 20 -9.50 12.58 13.90
CA ARG A 20 -10.59 12.87 12.96
C ARG A 20 -10.22 12.36 11.56
N ILE A 21 -10.90 11.31 11.11
CA ILE A 21 -10.75 10.78 9.75
C ILE A 21 -11.85 11.39 8.87
N ILE A 22 -11.45 12.17 7.85
CA ILE A 22 -12.40 12.70 6.85
C ILE A 22 -12.47 11.69 5.70
N PRO A 23 -13.53 10.88 5.55
CA PRO A 23 -13.59 9.92 4.47
C PRO A 23 -13.46 10.61 3.09
N MET A 24 -12.54 10.08 2.28
CA MET A 24 -12.46 10.24 0.85
C MET A 24 -13.23 9.10 0.17
N SER A 25 -14.52 9.33 -0.05
CA SER A 25 -15.37 8.48 -0.89
C SER A 25 -15.73 9.17 -2.21
N ASN A 26 -16.40 8.46 -3.11
CA ASN A 26 -16.99 9.00 -4.33
C ASN A 26 -17.97 10.18 -4.13
N GLN A 27 -18.40 10.45 -2.89
CA GLN A 27 -19.22 11.61 -2.52
C GLN A 27 -18.39 12.78 -1.95
N ALA A 28 -17.06 12.67 -1.87
CA ALA A 28 -16.20 13.71 -1.33
C ALA A 28 -16.13 14.90 -2.30
N GLY A 29 -16.57 16.08 -1.84
CA GLY A 29 -16.43 17.32 -2.61
C GLY A 29 -14.98 17.85 -2.60
N GLN A 30 -14.68 18.78 -3.52
CA GLN A 30 -13.35 19.39 -3.65
C GLN A 30 -12.79 19.99 -2.34
N SER A 31 -13.64 20.49 -1.44
CA SER A 31 -13.19 21.01 -0.15
C SER A 31 -12.59 19.93 0.75
N ASN A 32 -13.14 18.71 0.75
CA ASN A 32 -12.59 17.57 1.50
C ASN A 32 -11.27 17.11 0.88
N LEU A 33 -11.24 17.02 -0.46
CA LEU A 33 -10.03 16.65 -1.20
C LEU A 33 -8.88 17.62 -0.88
N ARG A 34 -9.10 18.93 -0.98
CA ARG A 34 -8.05 19.93 -0.70
C ARG A 34 -7.51 19.84 0.72
N LYS A 35 -8.38 19.55 1.70
CA LYS A 35 -7.92 19.34 3.08
C LYS A 35 -7.04 18.09 3.19
N ARG A 36 -7.48 16.96 2.64
CA ARG A 36 -6.69 15.71 2.62
C ARG A 36 -5.34 15.87 1.92
N LEU A 37 -5.30 16.63 0.82
CA LEU A 37 -4.05 16.99 0.15
C LEU A 37 -3.16 17.83 1.06
N ALA A 38 -3.70 18.84 1.73
CA ALA A 38 -2.95 19.67 2.67
C ALA A 38 -2.40 18.87 3.86
N ASP A 39 -3.17 17.91 4.40
CA ASP A 39 -2.74 17.00 5.47
C ASP A 39 -1.57 16.10 5.01
N ALA A 40 -1.48 15.77 3.72
CA ALA A 40 -0.35 15.09 3.09
C ALA A 40 0.83 16.04 2.71
N GLY A 41 0.68 17.32 3.02
CA GLY A 41 1.64 18.37 2.64
C GLY A 41 1.65 18.69 1.15
N LEU A 42 0.52 18.52 0.46
CA LEU A 42 0.29 18.89 -0.94
C LEU A 42 -0.66 20.10 -1.01
N SER A 43 -0.13 21.26 -1.40
CA SER A 43 -0.94 22.46 -1.60
C SER A 43 -1.44 22.56 -3.04
N VAL A 44 -2.76 22.65 -3.22
CA VAL A 44 -3.40 22.81 -4.52
C VAL A 44 -4.41 23.95 -4.47
N GLU A 45 -4.29 24.86 -5.43
CA GLU A 45 -5.13 26.05 -5.54
C GLU A 45 -6.59 25.70 -5.86
N LYS A 46 -7.50 26.56 -5.40
CA LYS A 46 -8.92 26.39 -5.72
C LYS A 46 -9.11 26.56 -7.22
N GLY A 47 -9.77 25.59 -7.86
CA GLY A 47 -10.05 25.65 -9.30
C GLY A 47 -8.96 25.04 -10.17
N ASP A 48 -7.89 24.49 -9.57
CA ASP A 48 -6.91 23.70 -10.32
C ASP A 48 -7.59 22.48 -10.98
N PRO A 49 -7.43 22.27 -12.30
CA PRO A 49 -7.99 21.11 -13.00
C PRO A 49 -7.56 19.75 -12.41
N ALA A 50 -6.41 19.67 -11.75
CA ALA A 50 -5.93 18.47 -11.08
C ALA A 50 -6.89 17.98 -10.00
N LEU A 51 -7.59 18.89 -9.31
CA LEU A 51 -8.58 18.51 -8.30
C LEU A 51 -9.73 17.70 -8.91
N GLY A 52 -10.18 18.07 -10.11
CA GLY A 52 -11.21 17.34 -10.85
C GLY A 52 -10.69 15.96 -11.29
N ARG A 53 -9.47 15.90 -11.83
CA ARG A 53 -8.86 14.62 -12.26
C ARG A 53 -8.68 13.66 -11.10
N ILE A 54 -8.18 14.12 -9.96
CA ILE A 54 -8.01 13.28 -8.76
C ILE A 54 -9.34 12.68 -8.31
N LEU A 55 -10.42 13.48 -8.27
CA LEU A 55 -11.74 12.98 -7.89
C LEU A 55 -12.26 11.93 -8.88
N GLU A 56 -12.07 12.14 -10.17
CA GLU A 56 -12.49 11.20 -11.20
C GLU A 56 -11.74 9.86 -11.08
N VAL A 57 -10.41 9.91 -10.91
CA VAL A 57 -9.59 8.70 -10.75
C VAL A 57 -9.93 7.96 -9.45
N ILE A 58 -10.19 8.67 -8.36
CA ILE A 58 -10.65 8.07 -7.10
C ILE A 58 -11.97 7.34 -7.33
N LYS A 59 -12.95 7.99 -7.97
CA LYS A 59 -14.25 7.39 -8.24
C LYS A 59 -14.12 6.11 -9.09
N GLN A 60 -13.33 6.16 -10.16
CA GLN A 60 -13.06 5.00 -11.01
C GLN A 60 -12.43 3.85 -10.20
N ARG A 61 -11.41 4.15 -9.40
CA ARG A 61 -10.73 3.14 -8.58
C ARG A 61 -11.66 2.58 -7.49
N GLU A 62 -12.55 3.38 -6.91
CA GLU A 62 -13.53 2.86 -5.95
C GLU A 62 -14.53 1.89 -6.59
N GLU A 63 -14.98 2.16 -7.82
CA GLU A 63 -15.77 1.22 -8.63
C GLU A 63 -15.00 -0.07 -8.92
N GLU A 64 -13.66 0.00 -8.98
CA GLU A 64 -12.79 -1.17 -9.11
C GLU A 64 -12.57 -1.93 -7.79
N GLY A 65 -13.02 -1.40 -6.65
CA GLY A 65 -12.93 -2.03 -5.34
C GLY A 65 -11.92 -1.42 -4.37
N TYR A 66 -11.27 -0.30 -4.72
CA TYR A 66 -10.32 0.39 -3.84
C TYR A 66 -11.04 1.09 -2.67
N SER A 67 -10.30 1.41 -1.61
CA SER A 67 -10.80 2.25 -0.52
C SER A 67 -9.68 3.15 0.01
N TYR A 68 -9.71 4.40 -0.43
CA TYR A 68 -8.76 5.42 -0.03
C TYR A 68 -9.07 6.03 1.34
N ASP A 69 -10.28 5.79 1.85
CA ASP A 69 -10.66 6.11 3.24
C ASP A 69 -9.72 5.51 4.27
N THR A 70 -9.33 4.25 4.04
CA THR A 70 -8.57 3.40 4.97
C THR A 70 -7.12 3.20 4.55
N ALA A 71 -6.71 3.77 3.40
CA ALA A 71 -5.39 3.63 2.82
C ALA A 71 -4.82 5.00 2.43
N GLN A 72 -4.50 5.80 3.44
CA GLN A 72 -4.03 7.18 3.31
C GLN A 72 -2.76 7.31 2.47
N ALA A 73 -1.84 6.35 2.55
CA ALA A 73 -0.60 6.40 1.78
C ALA A 73 -0.86 6.16 0.28
N SER A 74 -1.71 5.18 -0.06
CA SER A 74 -2.11 4.95 -1.45
C SER A 74 -2.89 6.14 -2.05
N PHE A 75 -3.71 6.82 -1.24
CA PHE A 75 -4.36 8.07 -1.66
C PHE A 75 -3.33 9.16 -2.00
N GLU A 76 -2.35 9.36 -1.12
CA GLU A 76 -1.31 10.37 -1.34
C GLU A 76 -0.50 10.08 -2.60
N LEU A 77 -0.12 8.81 -2.83
CA LEU A 77 0.59 8.40 -4.04
C LEU A 77 -0.22 8.66 -5.32
N LEU A 78 -1.51 8.36 -5.30
CA LEU A 78 -2.43 8.69 -6.39
C LEU A 78 -2.47 10.19 -6.64
N ALA A 79 -2.64 11.00 -5.59
CA ALA A 79 -2.67 12.45 -5.72
C ALA A 79 -1.37 13.02 -6.30
N ARG A 80 -0.21 12.56 -5.80
CA ARG A 80 1.11 12.95 -6.32
C ARG A 80 1.26 12.61 -7.80
N ARG A 81 0.76 11.44 -8.22
CA ARG A 81 0.77 11.03 -9.64
C ARG A 81 -0.03 12.00 -10.50
N GLU A 82 -1.26 12.33 -10.10
CA GLU A 82 -2.14 13.25 -10.85
C GLU A 82 -1.66 14.71 -10.87
N LEU A 83 -0.82 15.08 -9.90
CA LEU A 83 -0.14 16.37 -9.81
C LEU A 83 1.21 16.38 -10.53
N GLY A 84 1.70 15.25 -11.05
CA GLY A 84 3.03 15.15 -11.66
C GLY A 84 4.19 15.31 -10.65
N GLN A 85 3.93 15.01 -9.38
CA GLN A 85 4.87 15.16 -8.26
C GLN A 85 5.33 13.83 -7.67
N LEU A 86 4.98 12.70 -8.29
CA LEU A 86 5.39 11.38 -7.82
C LEU A 86 6.80 11.06 -8.34
N PRO A 87 7.82 10.92 -7.47
CA PRO A 87 9.16 10.54 -7.90
C PRO A 87 9.20 9.08 -8.35
N GLU A 88 10.09 8.77 -9.29
CA GLU A 88 10.41 7.40 -9.68
C GLU A 88 11.69 6.93 -8.97
N PHE A 89 11.53 6.12 -7.91
CA PHE A 89 12.67 5.55 -7.18
C PHE A 89 13.17 4.26 -7.83
N PHE A 90 12.24 3.39 -8.22
CA PHE A 90 12.53 2.08 -8.77
C PHE A 90 11.35 1.60 -9.64
N GLU A 91 11.64 0.64 -10.51
CA GLU A 91 10.64 0.02 -11.37
C GLU A 91 10.70 -1.50 -11.21
N VAL A 92 9.57 -2.12 -10.87
CA VAL A 92 9.49 -3.58 -10.88
C VAL A 92 9.29 -4.05 -12.32
N LYS A 93 10.26 -4.81 -12.84
CA LYS A 93 10.18 -5.39 -14.18
C LYS A 93 9.37 -6.68 -14.23
N ARG A 94 9.43 -7.49 -13.18
CA ARG A 94 8.61 -8.69 -13.01
C ARG A 94 8.70 -9.22 -11.59
N TYR A 95 7.70 -10.00 -11.20
CA TYR A 95 7.82 -10.97 -10.11
C TYR A 95 7.32 -12.34 -10.57
N LYS A 96 7.75 -13.38 -9.87
CA LYS A 96 7.23 -14.73 -9.97
C LYS A 96 7.09 -15.28 -8.58
N VAL A 97 5.93 -15.85 -8.25
CA VAL A 97 5.70 -16.55 -6.98
C VAL A 97 5.35 -18.00 -7.29
N THR A 98 5.98 -18.91 -6.56
CA THR A 98 5.74 -20.35 -6.66
C THR A 98 5.32 -20.87 -5.30
N VAL A 99 4.25 -21.65 -5.25
CA VAL A 99 3.84 -22.39 -4.05
C VAL A 99 3.89 -23.87 -4.38
N GLU A 100 4.78 -24.61 -3.73
CA GLU A 100 4.91 -26.05 -3.88
C GLU A 100 4.31 -26.74 -2.65
N ARG A 101 3.35 -27.65 -2.87
CA ARG A 101 2.91 -28.61 -1.83
C ARG A 101 3.47 -29.98 -2.15
N ARG A 102 4.36 -30.47 -1.29
CA ARG A 102 5.04 -31.77 -1.48
C ARG A 102 5.15 -32.56 -0.20
N LYS A 103 5.49 -33.84 -0.31
CA LYS A 103 5.88 -34.67 0.83
C LYS A 103 7.39 -34.58 1.05
N ASN A 104 7.81 -34.39 2.30
CA ASN A 104 9.22 -34.45 2.66
C ASN A 104 9.71 -35.91 2.82
N LYS A 105 10.99 -36.10 3.17
CA LYS A 105 11.61 -37.42 3.41
C LYS A 105 10.94 -38.25 4.53
N TYR A 106 10.12 -37.63 5.37
CA TYR A 106 9.35 -38.28 6.45
C TYR A 106 7.89 -38.51 6.06
N ASN A 107 7.55 -38.42 4.76
CA ASN A 107 6.19 -38.58 4.22
C ASN A 107 5.17 -37.56 4.79
N LYS A 108 5.66 -36.43 5.34
CA LYS A 108 4.81 -35.33 5.84
C LYS A 108 4.58 -34.31 4.73
N MET A 109 3.32 -33.87 4.56
CA MET A 109 2.99 -32.76 3.66
C MET A 109 3.60 -31.46 4.18
N VAL A 110 4.32 -30.76 3.31
CA VAL A 110 4.88 -29.43 3.55
C VAL A 110 4.48 -28.50 2.41
N SER A 111 4.38 -27.21 2.72
CA SER A 111 4.24 -26.13 1.74
C SER A 111 5.56 -25.38 1.68
N LEU A 112 5.96 -24.92 0.50
CA LEU A 112 7.10 -24.04 0.30
C LEU A 112 6.69 -22.93 -0.66
N SER A 113 6.75 -21.69 -0.17
CA SER A 113 6.52 -20.52 -0.99
C SER A 113 7.84 -19.82 -1.30
N GLU A 114 8.09 -19.57 -2.57
CA GLU A 114 9.26 -18.85 -3.09
C GLU A 114 8.81 -17.69 -3.98
N ALA A 115 9.52 -16.57 -3.90
CA ALA A 115 9.32 -15.43 -4.79
C ALA A 115 10.64 -14.96 -5.41
N VAL A 116 10.56 -14.59 -6.68
CA VAL A 116 11.59 -13.90 -7.43
C VAL A 116 11.06 -12.53 -7.82
N VAL A 117 11.80 -11.46 -7.55
CA VAL A 117 11.46 -10.10 -7.96
C VAL A 117 12.64 -9.52 -8.74
N VAL A 118 12.36 -8.89 -9.88
CA VAL A 118 13.35 -8.13 -10.64
C VAL A 118 13.00 -6.66 -10.56
N VAL A 119 13.87 -5.89 -9.91
CA VAL A 119 13.73 -4.43 -9.73
C VAL A 119 14.81 -3.73 -10.55
N LYS A 120 14.45 -2.64 -11.22
CA LYS A 120 15.36 -1.70 -11.87
C LYS A 120 15.48 -0.45 -11.00
N ILE A 121 16.70 -0.04 -10.65
CA ILE A 121 17.00 1.18 -9.89
C ILE A 121 18.07 1.94 -10.66
N GLY A 122 17.76 3.17 -11.11
CA GLY A 122 18.59 3.84 -12.11
C GLY A 122 18.74 2.95 -13.34
N ASP A 123 19.97 2.63 -13.75
CA ASP A 123 20.24 1.72 -14.87
C ASP A 123 20.47 0.25 -14.45
N ASP A 124 20.57 -0.01 -13.15
CA ASP A 124 20.88 -1.34 -12.63
C ASP A 124 19.64 -2.20 -12.47
N LYS A 125 19.73 -3.45 -12.91
CA LYS A 125 18.71 -4.48 -12.64
C LYS A 125 19.19 -5.40 -11.54
N LYS A 126 18.40 -5.53 -10.49
CA LYS A 126 18.60 -6.46 -9.37
C LYS A 126 17.60 -7.60 -9.46
N LEU A 127 18.05 -8.82 -9.20
CA LEU A 127 17.21 -10.00 -9.07
C LEU A 127 17.31 -10.50 -7.65
N SER A 128 16.18 -10.49 -6.96
CA SER A 128 16.06 -10.93 -5.57
C SER A 128 15.21 -12.20 -5.51
N VAL A 129 15.70 -13.18 -4.76
CA VAL A 129 14.99 -14.43 -4.47
C VAL A 129 14.82 -14.57 -2.96
N SER A 130 13.63 -14.97 -2.53
CA SER A 130 13.34 -15.30 -1.14
C SER A 130 12.39 -16.49 -1.04
N GLU A 131 12.64 -17.31 -0.02
CA GLU A 131 11.69 -18.30 0.49
C GLU A 131 10.94 -17.71 1.69
N SER A 132 9.78 -18.30 2.01
CA SER A 132 8.94 -17.83 3.12
C SER A 132 9.18 -18.53 4.46
N MET A 133 10.27 -19.31 4.58
CA MET A 133 10.53 -20.10 5.78
C MET A 133 10.81 -19.19 6.99
N ASP A 134 10.21 -19.52 8.14
CA ASP A 134 10.58 -18.95 9.43
C ASP A 134 11.72 -19.73 10.10
N THR A 135 12.16 -19.27 11.28
CA THR A 135 13.24 -19.89 12.05
C THR A 135 12.92 -21.31 12.53
N ALA A 136 11.64 -21.68 12.59
CA ALA A 136 11.19 -23.02 12.92
C ALA A 136 11.01 -23.92 11.67
N GLY A 137 11.27 -23.38 10.47
CA GLY A 137 11.12 -24.08 9.21
C GLY A 137 9.67 -24.19 8.74
N HIS A 138 8.78 -23.29 9.15
CA HIS A 138 7.42 -23.21 8.64
C HIS A 138 7.30 -22.15 7.55
N ASP A 139 6.61 -22.50 6.46
CA ASP A 139 6.26 -21.60 5.37
C ASP A 139 5.26 -20.55 5.85
N ARG A 140 5.62 -19.26 5.72
CA ARG A 140 4.74 -18.12 6.01
C ARG A 140 3.94 -17.67 4.79
N GLY A 141 4.02 -18.41 3.68
CA GLY A 141 3.18 -18.24 2.51
C GLY A 141 3.73 -17.30 1.43
N PRO A 142 3.04 -17.21 0.28
CA PRO A 142 3.54 -16.52 -0.91
C PRO A 142 3.76 -15.02 -0.74
N VAL A 143 2.87 -14.34 -0.01
CA VAL A 143 2.95 -12.89 0.20
C VAL A 143 4.19 -12.52 1.03
N ASN A 144 4.52 -13.31 2.05
CA ASN A 144 5.73 -13.08 2.85
C ASN A 144 7.01 -13.35 2.03
N ALA A 145 7.05 -14.39 1.19
CA ALA A 145 8.17 -14.60 0.28
C ALA A 145 8.33 -13.40 -0.68
N LEU A 146 7.22 -12.90 -1.22
CA LEU A 146 7.21 -11.76 -2.14
C LEU A 146 7.68 -10.47 -1.46
N ALA A 147 7.18 -10.16 -0.26
CA ALA A 147 7.59 -9.01 0.52
C ALA A 147 9.10 -9.04 0.83
N LYS A 148 9.62 -10.20 1.28
CA LYS A 148 11.05 -10.38 1.54
C LYS A 148 11.87 -10.24 0.26
N ALA A 149 11.44 -10.83 -0.85
CA ALA A 149 12.15 -10.72 -2.12
C ALA A 149 12.18 -9.27 -2.64
N LEU A 150 11.08 -8.53 -2.51
CA LEU A 150 11.00 -7.12 -2.90
C LEU A 150 11.93 -6.23 -2.06
N ALA A 151 11.95 -6.41 -0.74
CA ALA A 151 12.74 -5.58 0.17
C ALA A 151 14.24 -5.93 0.23
N LYS A 152 14.68 -7.01 -0.44
CA LYS A 152 16.02 -7.58 -0.25
C LYS A 152 17.18 -6.76 -0.85
N ASP A 153 16.94 -6.11 -1.98
CA ASP A 153 17.99 -5.37 -2.72
C ASP A 153 17.37 -4.13 -3.37
N MET A 154 17.19 -3.09 -2.56
CA MET A 154 16.66 -1.79 -2.94
C MET A 154 17.78 -0.75 -3.19
N GLY A 155 19.02 -1.21 -3.32
CA GLY A 155 20.18 -0.39 -3.66
C GLY A 155 20.36 0.81 -2.72
N PRO A 156 20.44 2.06 -3.24
CA PRO A 156 20.65 3.25 -2.40
C PRO A 156 19.52 3.50 -1.39
N TYR A 157 18.35 2.90 -1.58
CA TYR A 157 17.18 3.08 -0.73
C TYR A 157 17.06 2.04 0.39
N GLN A 158 18.01 1.10 0.49
CA GLN A 158 17.94 -0.01 1.43
C GLN A 158 17.80 0.46 2.89
N ALA A 159 18.63 1.43 3.30
CA ALA A 159 18.60 1.97 4.67
C ALA A 159 17.27 2.66 5.03
N CYS A 160 16.54 3.20 4.04
CA CYS A 160 15.25 3.84 4.27
C CYS A 160 14.11 2.84 4.57
N ILE A 161 14.29 1.56 4.21
CA ILE A 161 13.24 0.55 4.37
C ILE A 161 13.61 -0.59 5.32
N ASP A 162 14.87 -0.64 5.79
CA ASP A 162 15.35 -1.70 6.69
C ASP A 162 14.59 -1.73 8.02
N ASP A 163 14.05 -0.58 8.45
CA ASP A 163 13.26 -0.44 9.67
C ASP A 163 11.74 -0.62 9.46
N MET A 164 11.31 -0.80 8.20
CA MET A 164 9.90 -0.96 7.84
C MET A 164 9.43 -2.40 8.13
N ARG A 165 8.29 -2.52 8.83
CA ARG A 165 7.63 -3.80 9.10
C ARG A 165 6.14 -3.75 8.77
N LEU A 166 5.61 -4.85 8.26
CA LEU A 166 4.16 -5.05 8.15
C LEU A 166 3.61 -5.40 9.54
N VAL A 167 2.65 -4.62 10.02
CA VAL A 167 2.03 -4.79 11.35
C VAL A 167 0.60 -5.31 11.28
N ASP A 168 -0.10 -5.13 10.15
CA ASP A 168 -1.42 -5.73 9.92
C ASP A 168 -1.62 -6.06 8.43
N PHE A 169 -2.46 -7.05 8.17
CA PHE A 169 -2.77 -7.54 6.83
C PHE A 169 -4.24 -7.93 6.75
N LYS A 170 -5.03 -7.16 6.01
CA LYS A 170 -6.48 -7.31 5.92
C LYS A 170 -6.88 -7.64 4.49
N VAL A 171 -7.67 -8.69 4.32
CA VAL A 171 -8.22 -9.09 3.02
C VAL A 171 -9.73 -8.93 3.04
N ARG A 172 -10.28 -8.27 2.03
CA ARG A 172 -11.71 -8.18 1.79
C ARG A 172 -12.01 -8.60 0.36
N ILE A 173 -13.04 -9.42 0.18
CA ILE A 173 -13.57 -9.73 -1.14
C ILE A 173 -14.60 -8.66 -1.48
N THR A 174 -14.43 -8.02 -2.63
CA THR A 174 -15.40 -7.06 -3.17
C THR A 174 -16.21 -7.79 -4.23
N ASP A 175 -17.52 -7.54 -4.22
CA ASP A 175 -18.48 -8.20 -5.11
C ASP A 175 -18.56 -9.73 -4.90
N GLY A 176 -19.48 -10.38 -5.63
CA GLY A 176 -19.72 -11.81 -5.54
C GLY A 176 -19.63 -12.51 -6.90
N GLY A 177 -19.37 -13.81 -6.89
CA GLY A 177 -19.26 -14.62 -8.11
C GLY A 177 -17.83 -14.70 -8.67
N THR A 178 -17.70 -15.09 -9.94
CA THR A 178 -16.40 -15.31 -10.60
C THR A 178 -15.61 -14.02 -10.87
N GLU A 179 -16.29 -12.86 -10.83
CA GLU A 179 -15.70 -11.53 -11.05
C GLU A 179 -15.25 -10.87 -9.73
N ALA A 180 -15.32 -11.59 -8.61
CA ALA A 180 -14.97 -11.05 -7.31
C ALA A 180 -13.50 -10.61 -7.28
N LYS A 181 -13.27 -9.36 -6.85
CA LYS A 181 -11.93 -8.82 -6.69
C LYS A 181 -11.49 -8.91 -5.24
N THR A 182 -10.20 -9.16 -5.04
CA THR A 182 -9.59 -9.17 -3.72
C THR A 182 -9.00 -7.80 -3.45
N ARG A 183 -9.49 -7.13 -2.40
CA ARG A 183 -8.91 -5.93 -1.82
C ARG A 183 -8.00 -6.31 -0.66
N VAL A 184 -6.73 -5.93 -0.74
CA VAL A 184 -5.75 -6.14 0.31
C VAL A 184 -5.37 -4.79 0.89
N ILE A 185 -5.45 -4.66 2.22
CA ILE A 185 -4.96 -3.50 2.96
C ILE A 185 -3.77 -3.95 3.82
N ILE A 186 -2.67 -3.23 3.73
CA ILE A 186 -1.44 -3.48 4.50
C ILE A 186 -1.20 -2.29 5.40
N ASP A 187 -1.11 -2.53 6.70
CA ASP A 187 -0.62 -1.54 7.66
C ASP A 187 0.86 -1.78 7.90
N SER A 188 1.67 -0.75 7.68
CA SER A 188 3.12 -0.74 7.87
C SER A 188 3.50 0.21 9.00
N GLU A 189 4.61 -0.08 9.65
CA GLU A 189 5.21 0.74 10.70
C GLU A 189 6.73 0.81 10.51
N ASP A 190 7.35 1.94 10.83
CA ASP A 190 8.80 2.11 10.83
C ASP A 190 9.42 2.00 12.24
N GLY A 191 10.75 2.14 12.34
CA GLY A 191 11.46 2.07 13.61
C GLY A 191 11.15 3.22 14.59
N ALA A 192 10.58 4.32 14.09
CA ALA A 192 10.14 5.46 14.88
C ALA A 192 8.67 5.35 15.34
N GLY A 193 7.96 4.29 14.92
CA GLY A 193 6.56 4.05 15.28
C GLY A 193 5.54 4.77 14.39
N HIS A 194 5.96 5.41 13.30
CA HIS A 194 5.03 5.98 12.34
C HIS A 194 4.31 4.87 11.59
N ARG A 195 2.99 5.01 11.45
CA ARG A 195 2.13 4.02 10.77
C ARG A 195 1.50 4.57 9.52
N TRP A 196 1.43 3.73 8.49
CA TRP A 196 0.71 4.04 7.26
C TRP A 196 0.03 2.81 6.67
N SER A 197 -1.03 3.06 5.91
CA SER A 197 -1.89 2.02 5.35
C SER A 197 -1.95 2.18 3.83
N THR A 198 -1.78 1.08 3.12
CA THR A 198 -1.85 1.01 1.66
C THR A 198 -2.85 -0.04 1.21
N VAL A 199 -3.35 0.12 -0.02
CA VAL A 199 -4.36 -0.77 -0.60
C VAL A 199 -3.95 -1.21 -1.99
N GLY A 200 -4.23 -2.46 -2.31
CA GLY A 200 -4.16 -3.00 -3.67
C GLY A 200 -5.39 -3.84 -3.97
N VAL A 201 -5.79 -3.87 -5.24
CA VAL A 201 -7.01 -4.58 -5.66
C VAL A 201 -6.75 -5.36 -6.93
N SER A 202 -7.01 -6.66 -6.88
CA SER A 202 -6.87 -7.56 -8.02
C SER A 202 -7.74 -8.81 -7.84
N PRO A 203 -8.19 -9.45 -8.93
CA PRO A 203 -8.74 -10.81 -8.85
C PRO A 203 -7.78 -11.80 -8.20
N ASN A 204 -6.46 -11.54 -8.26
CA ASN A 204 -5.42 -12.34 -7.64
C ASN A 204 -4.91 -11.68 -6.36
N ILE A 205 -5.02 -12.39 -5.23
CA ILE A 205 -4.55 -11.93 -3.92
C ILE A 205 -3.05 -11.60 -3.88
N VAL A 206 -2.22 -12.33 -4.64
CA VAL A 206 -0.76 -12.07 -4.69
C VAL A 206 -0.51 -10.73 -5.35
N ASP A 207 -1.22 -10.42 -6.43
CA ASP A 207 -1.08 -9.19 -7.18
C ASP A 207 -1.62 -7.99 -6.37
N ALA A 208 -2.78 -8.16 -5.71
CA ALA A 208 -3.32 -7.14 -4.80
C ALA A 208 -2.37 -6.85 -3.64
N SER A 209 -1.75 -7.89 -3.07
CA SER A 209 -0.76 -7.72 -2.00
C SER A 209 0.50 -7.03 -2.52
N PHE A 210 0.93 -7.35 -3.74
CA PHE A 210 2.11 -6.74 -4.34
C PHE A 210 1.93 -5.24 -4.59
N GLU A 211 0.78 -4.84 -5.13
CA GLU A 211 0.44 -3.42 -5.30
C GLU A 211 0.48 -2.67 -3.96
N ALA A 212 -0.17 -3.19 -2.92
CA ALA A 212 -0.15 -2.58 -1.58
C ALA A 212 1.28 -2.48 -1.00
N LEU A 213 2.12 -3.51 -1.20
CA LEU A 213 3.52 -3.50 -0.77
C LEU A 213 4.35 -2.44 -1.50
N LEU A 214 4.14 -2.28 -2.80
CA LEU A 214 4.84 -1.27 -3.59
C LEU A 214 4.46 0.14 -3.16
N ASP A 215 3.18 0.39 -2.92
CA ASP A 215 2.71 1.66 -2.37
C ASP A 215 3.34 1.91 -0.99
N ALA A 216 3.44 0.88 -0.14
CA ALA A 216 3.98 1.04 1.21
C ALA A 216 5.45 1.49 1.18
N ILE A 217 6.25 0.86 0.31
CA ILE A 217 7.66 1.21 0.09
C ILE A 217 7.77 2.61 -0.53
N ASN A 218 7.05 2.90 -1.61
CA ASN A 218 7.14 4.20 -2.28
C ASN A 218 6.76 5.35 -1.34
N TRP A 219 5.72 5.17 -0.53
CA TRP A 219 5.31 6.18 0.44
C TRP A 219 6.40 6.42 1.50
N LYS A 220 7.02 5.36 2.04
CA LYS A 220 8.15 5.45 2.98
C LYS A 220 9.31 6.24 2.36
N LEU A 221 9.68 5.95 1.12
CA LEU A 221 10.76 6.65 0.41
C LEU A 221 10.44 8.13 0.18
N ILE A 222 9.21 8.47 -0.20
CA ILE A 222 8.80 9.88 -0.37
C ILE A 222 8.88 10.62 0.94
N ARG A 223 8.39 10.02 2.03
CA ARG A 223 8.39 10.66 3.34
C ARG A 223 9.82 10.90 3.83
N ASP A 224 10.67 9.88 3.81
CA ASP A 224 12.04 10.00 4.30
C ASP A 224 12.90 10.92 3.43
N HIS A 225 12.66 10.97 2.11
CA HIS A 225 13.35 11.91 1.23
C HIS A 225 12.90 13.37 1.42
N ARG A 226 11.77 13.64 2.11
CA ARG A 226 11.38 15.00 2.51
C ARG A 226 12.06 15.46 3.80
N GLU A 227 12.51 14.52 4.63
CA GLU A 227 13.10 14.79 5.95
C GLU A 227 14.63 14.86 5.94
N GLY A 228 15.28 14.34 4.89
CA GLY A 228 16.72 14.45 4.65
C GLY A 228 17.08 15.55 3.65
#